data_AF-A0A5J5IZ78-F1
#
_entry.id   AF-A0A5J5IZ78-F1
#
_cell.length_a   1.000
_cell.length_b   1.000
_cell.length_c   1.000
_cell.angle_alpha   90.00
_cell.angle_beta   90.00
_cell.angle_gamma   90.00
#
_symmetry.space_group_name_H-M   'P 1'
#
loop_
_entity.id
_entity.type
_entity.pdbx_description
1 polymer ?
#
loop_
_entity_poly.entity_id
_entity_poly.type
_entity_poly.pdbx_seq_one_letter_code
_entity_poly.pdbx_strand_id
1 'polypeptide(L)'
;MTSTAPTPSRGNPAALARARAEASARKRRDVVATLHAAADRGQALTVSTLAASAGVSRQVLYSQPDIMGGLRRHQERYPAAGDRPLHAARAADLVNAQDTIKRLKGEARELNRRLEAGLAAQLELRMRRGCVSSMSIAAMRSNDSSPRTPTCSASSRNCANKSVVSRTIS
;
A
#
# COMPACT_ATOMS: atom_id res chain seq x y z
N MET A 1 60.19 -26.12 -4.41
CA MET A 1 58.92 -26.79 -4.06
C MET A 1 57.78 -25.84 -4.33
N THR A 2 57.03 -26.02 -5.42
CA THR A 2 55.80 -25.27 -5.69
C THR A 2 54.72 -26.24 -6.12
N SER A 3 53.69 -26.30 -5.28
CA SER A 3 52.54 -27.18 -5.35
C SER A 3 51.58 -26.71 -6.45
N THR A 4 51.42 -27.51 -7.50
CA THR A 4 50.37 -27.31 -8.52
C THR A 4 49.03 -27.69 -7.90
N ALA A 5 48.17 -26.69 -7.66
CA ALA A 5 46.79 -26.91 -7.25
C ALA A 5 46.00 -27.62 -8.37
N PRO A 6 45.17 -28.62 -8.05
CA PRO A 6 44.35 -29.30 -9.06
C PRO A 6 43.22 -28.39 -9.54
N THR A 7 43.23 -28.08 -10.83
CA THR A 7 42.16 -27.37 -11.54
C THR A 7 40.85 -28.18 -11.45
N PRO A 8 39.71 -27.59 -11.00
CA PRO A 8 38.44 -28.30 -10.99
C PRO A 8 38.01 -28.60 -12.44
N SER A 9 37.86 -29.89 -12.73
CA SER A 9 37.34 -30.42 -14.00
C SER A 9 36.03 -29.72 -14.37
N ARG A 10 35.98 -29.08 -15.55
CA ARG A 10 34.77 -28.51 -16.15
C ARG A 10 33.83 -29.67 -16.53
N GLY A 11 33.14 -30.22 -15.54
CA GLY A 11 32.11 -31.24 -15.75
C GLY A 11 31.00 -30.70 -16.66
N ASN A 12 30.51 -31.57 -17.55
CA ASN A 12 29.47 -31.26 -18.53
C ASN A 12 28.25 -30.60 -17.81
N PRO A 13 27.89 -29.34 -18.15
CA PRO A 13 26.83 -28.61 -17.45
C PRO A 13 25.47 -29.32 -17.55
N ALA A 14 25.24 -30.08 -18.63
CA ALA A 14 24.01 -30.87 -18.79
C ALA A 14 23.93 -32.03 -17.79
N ALA A 15 25.05 -32.69 -17.48
CA ALA A 15 25.09 -33.75 -16.48
C ALA A 15 24.86 -33.21 -15.06
N LEU A 16 25.44 -32.04 -14.75
CA LEU A 16 25.20 -31.34 -13.49
C LEU A 16 23.74 -30.86 -13.36
N ALA A 17 23.13 -30.39 -14.45
CA ALA A 17 21.72 -30.01 -14.47
C ALA A 17 20.80 -31.21 -14.20
N ARG A 18 21.07 -32.37 -14.81
CA ARG A 18 20.33 -33.63 -14.56
C ARG A 18 20.48 -34.09 -13.11
N ALA A 19 21.69 -34.11 -12.58
CA ALA A 19 21.93 -34.47 -11.18
C ALA A 19 21.18 -33.56 -10.19
N ARG A 20 21.14 -32.24 -10.47
CA ARG A 20 20.36 -31.29 -9.66
C ARG A 20 18.86 -31.50 -9.78
N ALA A 21 18.35 -31.82 -10.97
CA ALA A 21 16.94 -32.11 -11.19
C ALA A 21 16.52 -33.36 -10.42
N GLU A 22 17.32 -34.43 -10.48
CA GLU A 22 17.08 -35.66 -9.72
C GLU A 22 17.13 -35.43 -8.21
N ALA A 23 18.12 -34.67 -7.72
CA ALA A 23 18.20 -34.32 -6.30
C ALA A 23 16.99 -33.51 -5.83
N SER A 24 16.49 -32.60 -6.67
CA SER A 24 15.29 -31.81 -6.39
C SER A 24 14.03 -32.69 -6.37
N ALA A 25 13.94 -33.66 -7.28
CA ALA A 25 12.85 -34.62 -7.31
C ALA A 25 12.83 -35.53 -6.06
N ARG A 26 14.00 -35.99 -5.58
CA ARG A 26 14.11 -36.75 -4.33
C ARG A 26 13.64 -35.94 -3.13
N LYS A 27 14.16 -34.71 -2.96
CA LYS A 27 13.72 -33.79 -1.90
C LYS A 27 12.22 -33.51 -1.93
N ARG A 28 11.64 -33.34 -3.12
CA ARG A 28 10.19 -33.16 -3.27
C ARG A 28 9.41 -34.37 -2.76
N ARG A 29 9.85 -35.59 -3.08
CA ARG A 29 9.22 -36.82 -2.57
C ARG A 29 9.32 -36.92 -1.05
N ASP A 30 10.49 -36.59 -0.48
CA ASP A 30 10.72 -36.65 0.96
C ASP A 30 9.80 -35.66 1.72
N VAL A 31 9.64 -34.45 1.20
CA VAL A 31 8.73 -33.44 1.77
C VAL A 31 7.27 -33.89 1.67
N VAL A 32 6.86 -34.45 0.54
CA VAL A 32 5.49 -34.96 0.37
C VAL A 32 5.24 -36.14 1.32
N ALA A 33 6.20 -37.05 1.48
CA ALA A 33 6.10 -38.18 2.39
C ALA A 33 6.00 -37.71 3.86
N THR A 34 6.81 -36.73 4.27
CA THR A 34 6.70 -36.15 5.63
C THR A 34 5.39 -35.42 5.86
N LEU A 35 4.86 -34.74 4.84
CA LEU A 35 3.53 -34.10 4.92
C LEU A 35 2.42 -35.15 5.11
N HIS A 36 2.46 -36.26 4.37
CA HIS A 36 1.51 -37.36 4.55
C HIS A 36 1.63 -38.02 5.92
N ALA A 37 2.86 -38.34 6.36
CA ALA A 37 3.09 -38.93 7.67
C ALA A 37 2.60 -38.04 8.82
N ALA A 38 2.73 -36.72 8.69
CA ALA A 38 2.17 -35.77 9.65
C ALA A 38 0.65 -35.69 9.60
N ALA A 39 0.06 -35.77 8.40
CA ALA A 39 -1.39 -35.83 8.22
C ALA A 39 -2.00 -37.09 8.85
N ASP A 40 -1.34 -38.24 8.70
CA ASP A 40 -1.77 -39.52 9.29
C ASP A 40 -1.71 -39.48 10.82
N ARG A 41 -0.72 -38.76 11.37
CA ARG A 41 -0.57 -38.56 12.82
C ARG A 41 -1.42 -37.41 13.36
N GLY A 42 -2.11 -36.66 12.50
CA GLY A 42 -2.86 -35.45 12.89
C GLY A 42 -2.00 -34.36 13.53
N GLN A 43 -0.70 -34.31 13.23
CA GLN A 43 0.24 -33.38 13.85
C GLN A 43 0.18 -32.01 13.18
N ALA A 44 -0.04 -30.94 13.94
CA ALA A 44 0.04 -29.59 13.41
C ALA A 44 1.45 -29.26 12.90
N LEU A 45 1.55 -28.85 11.64
CA LEU A 45 2.82 -28.51 10.99
C LEU A 45 2.91 -27.01 10.68
N THR A 46 4.09 -26.45 10.92
CA THR A 46 4.51 -25.15 10.41
C THR A 46 5.54 -25.33 9.29
N VAL A 47 5.80 -24.28 8.51
CA VAL A 47 6.84 -24.29 7.47
C VAL A 47 8.20 -24.68 8.07
N SER A 48 8.51 -24.18 9.27
CA SER A 48 9.76 -24.45 9.97
C SER A 48 9.88 -25.91 10.40
N THR A 49 8.80 -26.49 10.95
CA THR A 49 8.82 -27.88 11.41
C THR A 49 8.84 -28.86 10.25
N LEU A 50 8.13 -28.56 9.15
CA LEU A 50 8.17 -29.37 7.93
C LEU A 50 9.55 -29.36 7.29
N ALA A 51 10.18 -28.18 7.20
CA ALA A 51 11.55 -28.04 6.67
C ALA A 51 12.54 -28.88 7.49
N ALA A 52 12.44 -28.80 8.82
CA ALA A 52 13.28 -29.57 9.74
C ALA A 52 13.05 -31.08 9.61
N SER A 53 11.79 -31.54 9.56
CA SER A 53 11.47 -32.97 9.45
C SER A 53 11.87 -33.58 8.11
N ALA A 54 11.77 -32.80 7.02
CA ALA A 54 12.13 -33.24 5.68
C ALA A 54 13.62 -33.03 5.34
N GLY A 55 14.40 -32.42 6.24
CA GLY A 55 15.83 -32.13 6.00
C GLY A 55 16.08 -31.13 4.87
N VAL A 56 15.13 -30.23 4.60
CA VAL A 56 15.23 -29.21 3.53
C VAL A 56 15.25 -27.80 4.09
N SER A 57 15.79 -26.84 3.33
CA SER A 57 15.73 -25.43 3.72
C SER A 57 14.34 -24.83 3.43
N ARG A 58 13.95 -23.82 4.20
CA ARG A 58 12.67 -23.10 3.99
C ARG A 58 12.56 -22.51 2.58
N GLN A 59 13.68 -22.10 1.99
CA GLN A 59 13.72 -21.54 0.64
C GLN A 59 13.29 -22.56 -0.43
N VAL A 60 13.60 -23.84 -0.24
CA VAL A 60 13.16 -24.92 -1.15
C VAL A 60 11.66 -25.17 -1.04
N LEU A 61 11.08 -24.99 0.15
CA LEU A 61 9.62 -25.06 0.31
C LEU A 61 8.94 -23.89 -0.38
N TYR A 62 9.46 -22.67 -0.21
CA TYR A 62 8.88 -21.49 -0.83
C TYR A 62 9.01 -21.44 -2.35
N SER A 63 10.02 -22.08 -2.93
CA SER A 63 10.13 -22.18 -4.39
C SER A 63 9.10 -23.13 -5.00
N GLN A 64 8.43 -23.97 -4.20
CA GLN A 64 7.47 -24.97 -4.66
C GLN A 64 6.05 -24.63 -4.19
N PRO A 65 5.24 -23.95 -5.02
CA PRO A 65 3.90 -23.49 -4.63
C PRO A 65 2.95 -24.65 -4.29
N ASP A 66 3.10 -25.81 -4.95
CA ASP A 66 2.27 -26.99 -4.70
C ASP A 66 2.40 -27.49 -3.25
N ILE A 67 3.63 -27.55 -2.74
CA ILE A 67 3.91 -28.01 -1.38
C ILE A 67 3.34 -27.01 -0.37
N MET A 68 3.51 -25.72 -0.63
CA MET A 68 2.94 -24.66 0.21
C MET A 68 1.40 -24.70 0.22
N GLY A 69 0.78 -25.00 -0.91
CA GLY A 69 -0.67 -25.21 -1.00
C GLY A 69 -1.12 -26.45 -0.22
N GLY A 70 -0.38 -27.55 -0.31
CA GLY A 70 -0.60 -28.76 0.50
C GLY A 70 -0.49 -28.50 1.99
N LEU A 71 0.57 -27.80 2.42
CA LEU A 71 0.79 -27.42 3.81
C LEU A 71 -0.32 -26.50 4.32
N ARG A 72 -0.77 -25.51 3.52
CA ARG A 72 -1.87 -24.62 3.92
C ARG A 72 -3.17 -25.40 4.17
N ARG A 73 -3.55 -26.29 3.25
CA ARG A 73 -4.73 -27.16 3.43
C ARG A 73 -4.60 -28.04 4.67
N HIS A 74 -3.39 -28.54 4.95
CA HIS A 74 -3.12 -29.29 6.17
C HIS A 74 -3.29 -28.42 7.43
N GLN A 75 -2.79 -27.18 7.43
CA GLN A 75 -2.92 -26.23 8.54
C GLN A 75 -4.37 -25.80 8.79
N GLU A 76 -5.18 -25.68 7.74
CA GLU A 76 -6.62 -25.43 7.86
C GLU A 76 -7.34 -26.60 8.53
N ARG A 77 -6.95 -27.84 8.21
CA ARG A 77 -7.53 -29.06 8.80
C ARG A 77 -7.05 -29.33 10.23
N TYR A 78 -5.78 -29.05 10.51
CA TYR A 78 -5.13 -29.23 11.81
C TYR A 78 -4.49 -27.93 12.26
N PRO A 79 -5.29 -26.97 12.76
CA PRO A 79 -4.77 -25.70 13.24
C PRO A 79 -3.83 -25.95 14.42
N ALA A 80 -2.63 -25.38 14.37
CA ALA A 80 -1.69 -25.44 15.48
C ALA A 80 -2.35 -24.86 16.73
N ALA A 81 -2.54 -25.70 17.75
CA ALA A 81 -3.29 -25.35 18.95
C ALA A 81 -2.68 -24.14 19.71
N GLY A 82 -1.42 -23.81 19.47
CA GLY A 82 -0.69 -22.72 20.15
C GLY A 82 -1.06 -21.30 19.70
N ASP A 83 -1.62 -21.10 18.50
CA ASP A 83 -1.78 -19.74 17.93
C ASP A 83 -3.19 -19.15 18.03
N ARG A 84 -4.20 -19.93 18.46
CA ARG A 84 -5.59 -19.46 18.50
C ARG A 84 -5.84 -18.21 19.36
N PRO A 85 -5.37 -18.11 20.62
CA PRO A 85 -5.61 -16.92 21.42
C PRO A 85 -4.84 -15.69 20.88
N LEU A 86 -3.62 -15.91 20.36
CA LEU A 86 -2.81 -14.85 19.75
C LEU A 86 -3.44 -14.32 18.45
N HIS A 87 -4.02 -15.20 17.62
CA HIS A 87 -4.73 -14.81 16.41
C HIS A 87 -5.99 -14.01 16.71
N ALA A 88 -6.76 -14.38 17.73
CA ALA A 88 -7.97 -13.65 18.12
C ALA A 88 -7.62 -12.24 18.62
N ALA A 89 -6.62 -12.12 19.50
CA ALA A 89 -6.13 -10.82 19.97
C ALA A 89 -5.63 -9.95 18.80
N ARG A 90 -4.83 -10.53 17.91
CA ARG A 90 -4.32 -9.83 16.72
C ARG A 90 -5.42 -9.38 15.77
N ALA A 91 -6.47 -10.18 15.61
CA ALA A 91 -7.63 -9.80 14.80
C ALA A 91 -8.38 -8.61 15.42
N ALA A 92 -8.57 -8.61 16.74
CA ALA A 92 -9.17 -7.49 17.46
C ALA A 92 -8.32 -6.21 17.34
N ASP A 93 -7.00 -6.32 17.45
CA ASP A 93 -6.08 -5.20 17.29
C ASP A 93 -6.13 -4.61 15.87
N LEU A 94 -6.25 -5.46 14.84
CA LEU A 94 -6.40 -5.02 13.46
C LEU A 94 -7.69 -4.23 13.24
N VAL A 95 -8.81 -4.69 13.81
CA VAL A 95 -10.09 -3.98 13.72
C VAL A 95 -9.99 -2.63 14.43
N ASN A 96 -9.43 -2.60 15.64
CA ASN A 96 -9.24 -1.35 16.40
C ASN A 96 -8.35 -0.34 15.66
N ALA A 97 -7.25 -0.82 15.04
CA ALA A 97 -6.38 0.02 14.22
C ALA A 97 -7.11 0.59 13.00
N GLN A 98 -7.93 -0.22 12.32
CA GLN A 98 -8.72 0.23 11.17
C GLN A 98 -9.74 1.30 11.56
N ASP A 99 -10.42 1.15 12.70
CA ASP A 99 -11.40 2.13 13.17
C ASP A 99 -10.75 3.43 13.61
N THR A 100 -9.57 3.36 14.24
CA THR A 100 -8.76 4.54 14.56
C THR A 100 -8.35 5.29 13.30
N ILE A 101 -7.91 4.59 12.26
CA ILE A 101 -7.56 5.19 10.96
C ILE A 101 -8.79 5.87 10.33
N LYS A 102 -9.97 5.25 10.38
CA LYS A 102 -11.20 5.87 9.86
C LYS A 102 -11.53 7.16 10.62
N ARG A 103 -11.44 7.15 11.96
CA ARG A 103 -11.70 8.32 12.80
C ARG A 103 -10.74 9.47 12.47
N LEU A 104 -9.44 9.20 12.46
CA LEU A 104 -8.41 10.20 12.13
C LEU A 104 -8.57 10.76 10.72
N LYS A 105 -8.95 9.94 9.74
CA LYS A 105 -9.27 10.42 8.38
C LYS A 105 -10.50 11.33 8.36
N GLY A 106 -11.50 11.05 9.19
CA GLY A 106 -12.66 11.92 9.37
C GLY A 106 -12.27 13.28 9.95
N GLU A 107 -11.50 13.28 11.04
CA GLU A 107 -11.00 14.48 11.70
C GLU A 107 -10.13 15.33 10.76
N ALA A 108 -9.23 14.69 9.99
CA ALA A 108 -8.38 15.39 9.01
C ALA A 108 -9.20 16.07 7.90
N ARG A 109 -10.25 15.40 7.40
CA ARG A 109 -11.16 16.00 6.39
C ARG A 109 -11.92 17.19 6.95
N GLU A 110 -12.39 17.08 8.18
CA GLU A 110 -13.09 18.17 8.86
C GLU A 110 -12.17 19.37 9.10
N LEU A 111 -10.94 19.12 9.55
CA LEU A 111 -9.96 20.18 9.75
C LEU A 111 -9.60 20.87 8.43
N ASN A 112 -9.40 20.11 7.34
CA ASN A 112 -9.16 20.67 6.02
C ASN A 112 -10.32 21.54 5.54
N ARG A 113 -11.57 21.11 5.73
CA ARG A 113 -12.74 21.94 5.41
C ARG A 113 -12.76 23.25 6.19
N ARG A 114 -12.40 23.23 7.47
CA ARG A 114 -12.32 24.44 8.29
C ARG A 114 -11.21 25.38 7.83
N LEU A 115 -10.06 24.83 7.44
CA LEU A 115 -8.96 25.62 6.88
C LEU A 115 -9.36 26.26 5.55
N GLU A 116 -9.97 25.49 4.65
CA GLU A 116 -10.48 26.00 3.36
C GLU A 116 -11.53 27.09 3.57
N ALA A 117 -12.48 26.89 4.48
CA ALA A 117 -13.49 27.89 4.81
C ALA A 117 -12.87 29.16 5.41
N GLY A 118 -11.89 29.02 6.31
CA GLY A 118 -11.16 30.16 6.88
C GLY A 118 -10.38 30.95 5.84
N LEU A 119 -9.70 30.26 4.92
CA LEU A 119 -8.97 30.89 3.81
C LEU A 119 -9.93 31.60 2.85
N ALA A 120 -11.07 30.99 2.52
CA ALA A 120 -12.09 31.61 1.67
C ALA A 120 -12.62 32.91 2.30
N ALA A 121 -12.93 32.90 3.60
CA ALA A 121 -13.37 34.08 4.33
C ALA A 121 -12.31 35.20 4.35
N GLN A 122 -11.03 34.86 4.52
CA GLN A 122 -9.93 35.84 4.44
C GLN A 122 -9.79 36.46 3.06
N LEU A 123 -9.91 35.65 2.00
CA LEU A 123 -9.87 36.13 0.63
C LEU A 123 -11.05 37.08 0.36
N GLU A 124 -12.26 36.75 0.81
CA GLU A 124 -13.43 37.63 0.67
C GLU A 124 -13.20 38.99 1.36
N LEU A 125 -12.69 38.99 2.59
CA LEU A 125 -12.37 40.22 3.32
C LEU A 125 -11.29 41.05 2.62
N ARG A 126 -10.27 40.40 2.06
CA ARG A 126 -9.21 41.10 1.30
C ARG A 126 -9.75 41.71 0.01
N MET A 127 -10.60 40.98 -0.72
CA MET A 127 -11.24 41.49 -1.94
C MET A 127 -12.17 42.66 -1.61
N ARG A 128 -12.99 42.56 -0.55
CA ARG A 128 -13.82 43.68 -0.06
C ARG A 128 -12.97 44.90 0.28
N ARG A 129 -11.87 44.75 1.03
CA ARG A 129 -10.96 45.87 1.36
C ARG A 129 -10.30 46.46 0.11
N GLY A 130 -9.89 45.64 -0.85
CA GLY A 130 -9.32 46.10 -2.12
C GLY A 130 -10.33 46.87 -2.98
N CYS A 131 -11.58 46.43 -3.04
CA CYS A 131 -12.65 47.14 -3.74
C CYS A 131 -12.95 48.51 -3.12
N VAL A 132 -13.01 48.61 -1.78
CA VAL A 132 -13.24 49.90 -1.09
C VAL A 132 -12.09 50.88 -1.34
N SER A 133 -10.84 50.43 -1.33
CA SER A 133 -9.69 51.28 -1.69
C SER A 133 -9.74 51.74 -3.15
N SER A 134 -10.17 50.87 -4.08
CA SER A 134 -10.29 51.24 -5.50
C SER A 134 -11.41 52.26 -5.76
N MET A 135 -12.54 52.17 -5.05
CA MET A 135 -13.62 53.17 -5.14
C MET A 135 -13.23 54.51 -4.51
N SER A 136 -12.47 54.50 -3.41
CA SER A 136 -11.96 55.74 -2.79
C SER A 136 -10.96 56.48 -3.70
N ILE A 137 -10.08 55.76 -4.41
CA ILE A 137 -9.12 56.38 -5.36
C ILE A 137 -9.87 56.92 -6.60
N ALA A 138 -10.89 56.21 -7.09
CA ALA A 138 -11.72 56.68 -8.19
C ALA A 138 -12.50 57.95 -7.82
N ALA A 139 -13.09 58.02 -6.62
CA ALA A 139 -13.81 59.20 -6.15
C ALA A 139 -12.89 60.41 -5.93
N MET A 140 -11.63 60.20 -5.51
CA MET A 140 -10.64 61.29 -5.34
C MET A 140 -10.12 61.85 -6.66
N ARG A 141 -10.09 61.05 -7.75
CA ARG A 141 -9.72 61.50 -9.10
C ARG A 141 -10.83 62.26 -9.84
N SER A 142 -12.06 62.27 -9.32
CA SER A 142 -13.19 62.96 -9.93
C SER A 142 -13.36 64.42 -9.47
N ASN A 143 -12.45 64.93 -8.63
CA ASN A 143 -12.54 66.29 -8.09
C ASN A 143 -11.84 67.36 -8.94
N ASP A 144 -11.35 67.00 -10.13
CA ASP A 144 -10.82 67.96 -11.10
C ASP A 144 -11.66 67.91 -12.39
N SER A 145 -12.39 68.99 -12.63
CA SER A 145 -13.11 69.38 -13.87
C SER A 145 -14.41 68.64 -14.28
N SER A 146 -15.53 69.34 -14.05
CA SER A 146 -16.81 69.33 -14.78
C SER A 146 -17.78 68.13 -14.68
N PRO A 147 -19.11 68.38 -14.66
CA PRO A 147 -20.12 67.33 -14.60
C PRO A 147 -20.28 66.70 -15.98
N ARG A 148 -19.72 65.51 -16.17
CA ARG A 148 -20.17 64.60 -17.24
C ARG A 148 -20.94 63.46 -16.60
N THR A 149 -22.15 63.27 -17.09
CA THR A 149 -23.07 62.20 -16.72
C THR A 149 -22.39 60.83 -16.74
N PRO A 150 -22.63 59.96 -15.75
CA PRO A 150 -22.11 58.61 -15.77
C PRO A 150 -22.94 57.79 -16.76
N THR A 151 -22.46 57.64 -18.01
CA THR A 151 -22.92 56.53 -18.84
C THR A 151 -22.31 55.25 -18.29
N CYS A 152 -23.15 54.40 -17.71
CA CYS A 152 -22.81 53.03 -17.36
C CYS A 152 -22.31 52.29 -18.62
N SER A 153 -20.99 52.18 -18.80
CA SER A 153 -20.43 51.19 -19.72
C SER A 153 -20.45 49.84 -18.98
N ALA A 154 -21.45 49.04 -19.32
CA ALA A 154 -21.54 47.65 -18.95
C ALA A 154 -20.36 46.88 -19.57
N SER A 155 -19.22 46.83 -18.88
CA SER A 155 -18.18 45.84 -19.13
C SER A 155 -18.27 44.74 -18.07
N SER A 156 -19.47 44.13 -18.04
CA SER A 156 -19.69 42.82 -17.46
C SER A 156 -19.41 41.79 -18.55
N ARG A 157 -18.24 41.13 -18.47
CA ARG A 157 -18.01 39.78 -19.00
C ARG A 157 -16.60 39.32 -18.60
N ASN A 158 -16.43 38.95 -17.32
CA ASN A 158 -15.42 37.94 -16.95
C ASN A 158 -15.62 37.29 -15.58
N CYS A 159 -16.79 37.43 -14.96
CA CYS A 159 -17.16 36.69 -13.74
C CYS A 159 -18.09 35.51 -14.06
N ALA A 160 -17.75 34.68 -15.05
CA ALA A 160 -18.42 33.39 -15.28
C ALA A 160 -17.64 32.55 -16.30
N ASN A 161 -16.61 31.82 -15.87
CA ASN A 161 -16.24 30.61 -16.61
C ASN A 161 -15.54 29.57 -15.71
N LYS A 162 -16.28 28.48 -15.44
CA LYS A 162 -15.84 27.09 -15.18
C LYS A 162 -14.99 26.87 -13.92
N SER A 163 -15.42 26.17 -12.86
CA SER A 163 -16.50 25.18 -12.64
C SER A 163 -16.56 24.00 -13.60
N VAL A 164 -15.43 23.46 -14.09
CA VAL A 164 -15.36 22.06 -14.55
C VAL A 164 -13.96 21.51 -14.33
N VAL A 165 -13.65 21.00 -13.13
CA VAL A 165 -12.70 19.88 -12.97
C VAL A 165 -13.15 19.04 -11.78
N SER A 166 -14.05 18.10 -12.04
CA SER A 166 -14.21 16.92 -11.20
C SER A 166 -14.70 15.76 -12.05
N ARG A 167 -13.97 14.64 -11.91
CA ARG A 167 -14.17 13.28 -12.46
C ARG A 167 -13.39 12.94 -13.71
N THR A 168 -12.15 12.53 -13.52
CA THR A 168 -11.77 11.12 -13.79
C THR A 168 -10.51 10.82 -12.97
N ILE A 169 -10.57 9.84 -12.07
CA ILE A 169 -9.52 8.85 -11.74
C ILE A 169 -10.08 7.99 -10.60
N SER A 170 -10.18 6.69 -10.93
CA SER A 170 -10.44 5.50 -10.11
C SER A 170 -11.84 5.32 -9.51
#